data_AF-A0A7W7LQQ6-F1
#
_entry.id   AF-A0A7W7LQQ6-F1
#
_cell.length_a   1.000
_cell.length_b   1.000
_cell.length_c   1.000
_cell.angle_alpha   90.00
_cell.angle_beta   90.00
_cell.angle_gamma   90.00
#
_symmetry.space_group_name_H-M   'P 1'
#
loop_
_entity.id
_entity.type
_entity.pdbx_description
1 polymer ?
#
loop_
_entity_poly.entity_id
_entity_poly.type
_entity_poly.pdbx_seq_one_letter_code
_entity_poly.pdbx_strand_id
1 'polypeptide(L)'
;MKTLAITVAAATAFALAGPVPSEAGETVAGTAAAGLPAAALRQVPAARHPSGPCALHTLTDNVSEGARTPGGYAPSSGTVRAVTFFIDFPDAPAETSPRQRYAEFFPAVADYYRASSYGRLDYRSTPVLRWIRMSRPYAAYGIARGTPFDVTRDDGYHAIAKEILAAVDDTVDFRRYDLINVLATPNAGPPATQDVRSVTFAGASTGLETDDGVPFRNVSFIWSRQTGESPFRVLNHENAHSFGLPDLYDTGHNRAVRTPVGHWDPMDEDWGPSNDFLAWHKWKLGWLTPSQVRCVTSVGTRTYALSPTSVRGGPKLIVVPLSPTRAITLEARAPGRLDHTVCRPGVLITTVATDLSPGTAPVRAADATPGSTGCYTTDANVTPALTDATFRTGQRFTTADVEVTVGARTPSGTWHITLTRRPATG
;
A
#
# COMPACT_ATOMS: atom_id res chain seq x y z
N MET A 1 -31.87 -38.11 -46.66
CA MET A 1 -30.70 -38.79 -47.24
C MET A 1 -29.46 -38.19 -46.59
N LYS A 2 -28.56 -39.05 -46.11
CA LYS A 2 -27.45 -38.74 -45.20
C LYS A 2 -26.43 -37.80 -45.85
N THR A 3 -26.05 -36.73 -45.16
CA THR A 3 -24.89 -35.89 -45.54
C THR A 3 -23.84 -36.02 -44.45
N LEU A 4 -22.71 -36.59 -44.84
CA LEU A 4 -21.55 -36.92 -44.00
C LEU A 4 -20.86 -35.65 -43.48
N ALA A 5 -20.45 -35.70 -42.21
CA ALA A 5 -19.53 -34.77 -41.59
C ALA A 5 -18.10 -35.00 -42.12
N ILE A 6 -17.39 -33.92 -42.42
CA ILE A 6 -15.94 -33.92 -42.70
C ILE A 6 -15.22 -33.61 -41.39
N THR A 7 -14.44 -34.56 -40.90
CA THR A 7 -13.61 -34.44 -39.70
C THR A 7 -12.17 -34.15 -40.10
N VAL A 8 -11.56 -33.25 -39.33
CA VAL A 8 -10.17 -32.76 -39.39
C VAL A 8 -9.16 -33.89 -39.18
N ALA A 9 -8.09 -33.93 -39.98
CA ALA A 9 -6.90 -34.75 -39.72
C ALA A 9 -5.68 -33.84 -39.55
N ALA A 10 -5.20 -33.70 -38.32
CA ALA A 10 -3.88 -33.14 -37.99
C ALA A 10 -3.01 -34.28 -37.44
N ALA A 11 -1.93 -34.60 -38.15
CA ALA A 11 -0.99 -35.65 -37.79
C ALA A 11 -0.13 -35.21 -36.58
N THR A 12 -0.12 -36.02 -35.52
CA THR A 12 0.77 -35.87 -34.36
C THR A 12 1.74 -37.05 -34.37
N ALA A 13 3.05 -36.79 -34.48
CA ALA A 13 4.08 -37.81 -34.38
C ALA A 13 4.40 -38.08 -32.89
N PHE A 14 4.15 -39.30 -32.43
CA PHE A 14 4.56 -39.83 -31.13
C PHE A 14 5.88 -40.59 -31.30
N ALA A 15 6.89 -40.24 -30.50
CA ALA A 15 8.08 -41.09 -30.30
C ALA A 15 7.91 -41.86 -28.98
N LEU A 16 7.98 -43.19 -29.08
CA LEU A 16 7.84 -44.17 -28.01
C LEU A 16 9.20 -44.44 -27.35
N ALA A 17 9.25 -44.46 -26.03
CA ALA A 17 10.27 -45.19 -25.26
C ALA A 17 9.56 -45.95 -24.13
N GLY A 18 9.74 -47.28 -24.10
CA GLY A 18 9.05 -48.22 -23.21
C GLY A 18 9.62 -48.31 -21.78
N PRO A 19 8.96 -49.08 -20.90
CA PRO A 19 9.22 -49.08 -19.45
C PRO A 19 10.23 -50.15 -19.02
N VAL A 20 10.90 -49.91 -17.89
CA VAL A 20 11.74 -50.89 -17.17
C VAL A 20 11.24 -50.95 -15.71
N PRO A 21 11.15 -52.14 -15.08
CA PRO A 21 10.31 -52.37 -13.90
C PRO A 21 10.99 -52.05 -12.54
N SER A 22 10.12 -52.04 -11.52
CA SER A 22 10.32 -51.71 -10.10
C SER A 22 10.98 -52.84 -9.29
N GLU A 23 11.78 -52.49 -8.28
CA GLU A 23 11.94 -53.27 -7.04
C GLU A 23 12.04 -52.36 -5.81
N ALA A 24 11.56 -52.88 -4.69
CA ALA A 24 11.22 -52.18 -3.47
C ALA A 24 12.34 -52.20 -2.41
N GLY A 25 12.39 -51.12 -1.61
CA GLY A 25 12.58 -51.16 -0.16
C GLY A 25 13.96 -51.50 0.41
N GLU A 26 14.66 -50.50 0.93
CA GLU A 26 15.44 -50.67 2.16
C GLU A 26 15.64 -49.32 2.90
N THR A 27 15.44 -49.37 4.20
CA THR A 27 15.55 -48.28 5.18
C THR A 27 16.98 -47.76 5.31
N VAL A 28 17.18 -46.44 5.30
CA VAL A 28 18.42 -45.83 5.80
C VAL A 28 18.12 -44.74 6.82
N ALA A 29 18.75 -44.95 7.98
CA ALA A 29 18.71 -44.17 9.19
C ALA A 29 19.30 -42.75 9.03
N GLY A 30 19.05 -41.93 10.05
CA GLY A 30 19.24 -40.49 10.06
C GLY A 30 20.64 -40.01 9.72
N THR A 31 20.68 -38.96 8.90
CA THR A 31 21.75 -37.98 8.89
C THR A 31 21.21 -36.69 9.48
N ALA A 32 21.72 -36.33 10.66
CA ALA A 32 21.49 -35.07 11.32
C ALA A 32 21.78 -33.91 10.34
N ALA A 33 20.77 -33.09 10.05
CA ALA A 33 20.96 -31.84 9.34
C ALA A 33 21.79 -30.93 10.25
N ALA A 34 23.06 -30.74 9.87
CA ALA A 34 23.92 -29.74 10.46
C ALA A 34 23.22 -28.38 10.41
N GLY A 35 22.96 -27.80 11.58
CA GLY A 35 22.34 -26.49 11.71
C GLY A 35 23.15 -25.44 10.96
N LEU A 36 22.50 -24.73 10.05
CA LEU A 36 23.04 -23.50 9.50
C LEU A 36 23.24 -22.51 10.66
N PRO A 37 24.39 -21.84 10.78
CA PRO A 37 24.59 -20.86 11.83
C PRO A 37 23.56 -19.74 11.59
N ALA A 38 22.85 -19.38 12.65
CA ALA A 38 21.97 -18.21 12.68
C ALA A 38 22.84 -16.99 12.32
N ALA A 39 22.85 -16.63 11.05
CA ALA A 39 23.46 -15.39 10.59
C ALA A 39 22.83 -14.27 11.40
N ALA A 40 23.67 -13.56 12.14
CA ALA A 40 23.28 -12.48 13.02
C ALA A 40 22.21 -11.61 12.35
N LEU A 41 20.98 -11.71 12.86
CA LEU A 41 19.95 -10.71 12.62
C LEU A 41 20.54 -9.40 13.12
N ARG A 42 21.17 -8.63 12.22
CA ARG A 42 21.49 -7.24 12.48
C ARG A 42 20.19 -6.62 12.96
N GLN A 43 20.13 -6.28 14.25
CA GLN A 43 19.01 -5.56 14.82
C GLN A 43 18.78 -4.35 13.94
N VAL A 44 17.66 -4.36 13.21
CA VAL A 44 17.24 -3.19 12.45
C VAL A 44 16.98 -2.12 13.51
N PRO A 45 17.67 -0.97 13.48
CA PRO A 45 17.47 0.07 14.48
C PRO A 45 15.98 0.37 14.56
N ALA A 46 15.44 0.48 15.77
CA ALA A 46 14.03 0.82 15.99
C ALA A 46 13.62 1.97 15.08
N ALA A 47 12.46 1.83 14.43
CA ALA A 47 11.92 2.87 13.59
C ALA A 47 11.81 4.16 14.42
N ARG A 48 12.21 5.28 13.82
CA ARG A 48 12.07 6.59 14.43
C ARG A 48 11.11 7.39 13.57
N HIS A 49 10.09 7.95 14.19
CA HIS A 49 9.21 8.90 13.54
C HIS A 49 10.01 10.09 13.01
N PRO A 50 9.51 10.78 11.96
CA PRO A 50 10.11 12.02 11.49
C PRO A 50 10.32 13.01 12.63
N SER A 51 11.50 13.64 12.64
CA SER A 51 11.89 14.62 13.65
C SER A 51 12.77 15.70 13.04
N GLY A 52 12.89 16.84 13.72
CA GLY A 52 13.70 17.97 13.28
C GLY A 52 12.96 18.90 12.32
N PRO A 53 13.65 19.86 11.69
CA PRO A 53 13.01 21.00 11.03
C PRO A 53 12.24 20.66 9.73
N CYS A 54 12.38 19.45 9.21
CA CYS A 54 11.61 18.96 8.06
C CYS A 54 10.44 18.05 8.46
N ALA A 55 10.29 17.75 9.75
CA ALA A 55 9.14 17.03 10.26
C ALA A 55 7.96 18.02 10.38
N LEU A 56 7.13 18.05 9.34
CA LEU A 56 5.99 18.97 9.27
C LEU A 56 4.99 18.69 10.40
N HIS A 57 4.38 19.76 10.91
CA HIS A 57 3.47 19.71 12.06
C HIS A 57 2.20 18.92 11.74
N THR A 58 1.74 18.14 12.71
CA THR A 58 0.41 17.52 12.71
C THR A 58 -0.54 18.44 13.46
N LEU A 59 -1.51 19.04 12.76
CA LEU A 59 -2.46 20.02 13.33
C LEU A 59 -3.84 19.43 13.64
N THR A 60 -4.00 18.11 13.55
CA THR A 60 -5.27 17.41 13.70
C THR A 60 -5.08 16.13 14.52
N ASP A 61 -6.15 15.68 15.18
CA ASP A 61 -6.21 14.38 15.84
C ASP A 61 -6.63 13.26 14.88
N ASN A 62 -7.00 13.61 13.64
CA ASN A 62 -7.25 12.67 12.55
C ASN A 62 -5.99 12.42 11.71
N VAL A 63 -6.08 11.48 10.77
CA VAL A 63 -5.00 11.17 9.83
C VAL A 63 -4.68 12.38 8.95
N SER A 64 -3.38 12.63 8.71
CA SER A 64 -2.86 13.68 7.83
C SER A 64 -1.45 13.35 7.36
N GLU A 65 -0.87 14.18 6.49
CA GLU A 65 0.53 14.06 6.08
C GLU A 65 1.55 14.47 7.15
N GLY A 66 1.12 14.88 8.35
CA GLY A 66 2.01 15.33 9.43
C GLY A 66 3.02 14.29 9.88
N ALA A 67 4.14 14.75 10.44
CA ALA A 67 5.22 13.89 10.95
C ALA A 67 4.77 12.91 12.03
N ARG A 68 3.83 13.34 12.89
CA ARG A 68 3.25 12.53 13.96
C ARG A 68 1.95 11.90 13.48
N THR A 69 1.84 10.59 13.59
CA THR A 69 0.54 9.90 13.55
C THR A 69 -0.13 10.04 14.93
N PRO A 70 -1.39 10.51 15.02
CA PRO A 70 -2.13 10.58 16.29
C PRO A 70 -2.27 9.20 16.98
N GLY A 71 -2.78 9.20 18.21
CA GLY A 71 -3.07 7.95 18.92
C GLY A 71 -4.21 7.16 18.25
N GLY A 72 -4.28 5.85 18.53
CA GLY A 72 -5.35 4.96 18.05
C GLY A 72 -5.02 4.14 16.81
N TYR A 73 -4.05 4.58 16.01
CA TYR A 73 -3.54 3.84 14.84
C TYR A 73 -2.63 2.67 15.24
N ALA A 74 -2.51 1.68 14.36
CA ALA A 74 -1.60 0.56 14.53
C ALA A 74 -0.12 0.99 14.35
N PRO A 75 0.84 0.30 14.98
CA PRO A 75 2.26 0.49 14.67
C PRO A 75 2.51 0.23 13.18
N SER A 76 3.48 0.95 12.60
CA SER A 76 3.84 0.85 11.19
C SER A 76 5.19 0.16 10.96
N SER A 77 5.83 -0.33 12.02
CA SER A 77 7.18 -0.91 11.98
C SER A 77 7.37 -1.93 13.10
N GLY A 78 8.45 -2.70 13.04
CA GLY A 78 8.61 -3.89 13.88
C GLY A 78 7.71 -5.01 13.39
N THR A 79 7.28 -5.88 14.30
CA THR A 79 6.29 -6.91 13.99
C THR A 79 4.90 -6.35 14.21
N VAL A 80 4.09 -6.34 13.15
CA VAL A 80 2.66 -5.98 13.19
C VAL A 80 1.85 -7.23 12.96
N ARG A 81 0.86 -7.46 13.82
CA ARG A 81 0.03 -8.67 13.78
C ARG A 81 -1.40 -8.30 13.40
N ALA A 82 -1.88 -8.91 12.33
CA ALA A 82 -3.26 -8.81 11.90
C ALA A 82 -4.02 -10.11 12.21
N VAL A 83 -5.29 -9.99 12.62
CA VAL A 83 -6.24 -11.10 12.54
C VAL A 83 -7.11 -10.91 11.31
N THR A 84 -7.33 -11.98 10.54
CA THR A 84 -8.13 -11.92 9.31
C THR A 84 -9.38 -12.78 9.45
N PHE A 85 -10.54 -12.13 9.36
CA PHE A 85 -11.86 -12.74 9.37
C PHE A 85 -12.45 -12.80 7.96
N PHE A 86 -13.41 -13.70 7.77
CA PHE A 86 -14.10 -13.89 6.49
C PHE A 86 -15.59 -13.83 6.73
N ILE A 87 -16.31 -13.01 5.95
CA ILE A 87 -17.76 -12.85 6.11
C ILE A 87 -18.51 -13.14 4.82
N ASP A 88 -19.70 -13.71 4.96
CA ASP A 88 -20.66 -13.89 3.88
C ASP A 88 -22.09 -13.59 4.35
N PHE A 89 -23.05 -13.59 3.41
CA PHE A 89 -24.40 -13.10 3.65
C PHE A 89 -25.45 -14.11 3.17
N PRO A 90 -26.70 -14.07 3.67
CA PRO A 90 -27.79 -14.91 3.17
C PRO A 90 -28.08 -14.76 1.66
N ASP A 91 -27.99 -13.55 1.13
CA ASP A 91 -28.20 -13.19 -0.29
C ASP A 91 -26.91 -13.20 -1.14
N ALA A 92 -25.75 -13.31 -0.49
CA ALA A 92 -24.44 -13.48 -1.12
C ALA A 92 -23.65 -14.52 -0.32
N PRO A 93 -24.01 -15.81 -0.43
CA PRO A 93 -23.30 -16.88 0.27
C PRO A 93 -21.91 -17.08 -0.35
N ALA A 94 -20.94 -17.47 0.47
CA ALA A 94 -19.59 -17.72 -0.04
C ALA A 94 -19.54 -18.91 -1.00
N GLU A 95 -18.94 -18.68 -2.17
CA GLU A 95 -18.75 -19.69 -3.22
C GLU A 95 -17.35 -20.35 -3.19
N THR A 96 -16.48 -19.86 -2.31
CA THR A 96 -15.11 -20.35 -2.14
C THR A 96 -14.81 -20.62 -0.67
N SER A 97 -13.76 -21.38 -0.37
CA SER A 97 -13.31 -21.58 1.00
C SER A 97 -12.61 -20.32 1.56
N PRO A 98 -12.61 -20.10 2.89
CA PRO A 98 -11.85 -19.00 3.50
C PRO A 98 -10.36 -19.09 3.16
N ARG A 99 -9.82 -20.30 3.00
CA ARG A 99 -8.42 -20.53 2.60
C ARG A 99 -8.15 -20.00 1.19
N GLN A 100 -9.06 -20.22 0.25
CA GLN A 100 -8.95 -19.68 -1.11
C GLN A 100 -9.03 -18.16 -1.09
N ARG A 101 -10.00 -17.58 -0.37
CA ARG A 101 -10.11 -16.12 -0.22
C ARG A 101 -8.86 -15.51 0.42
N TYR A 102 -8.29 -16.17 1.43
CA TYR A 102 -7.05 -15.73 2.07
C TYR A 102 -5.84 -15.72 1.11
N ALA A 103 -5.73 -16.78 0.29
CA ALA A 103 -4.63 -16.96 -0.65
C ALA A 103 -4.62 -15.91 -1.79
N GLU A 104 -5.71 -15.16 -1.98
CA GLU A 104 -5.73 -14.01 -2.90
C GLU A 104 -4.87 -12.85 -2.41
N PHE A 105 -4.65 -12.74 -1.10
CA PHE A 105 -3.92 -11.63 -0.48
C PHE A 105 -2.58 -12.05 0.11
N PHE A 106 -2.50 -13.25 0.71
CA PHE A 106 -1.33 -13.70 1.44
C PHE A 106 -0.62 -14.85 0.72
N PRO A 107 0.73 -14.82 0.60
CA PRO A 107 1.67 -13.94 1.32
C PRO A 107 1.96 -12.59 0.66
N ALA A 108 1.32 -12.24 -0.46
CA ALA A 108 1.67 -11.05 -1.27
C ALA A 108 1.65 -9.73 -0.49
N VAL A 109 0.64 -9.50 0.36
CA VAL A 109 0.56 -8.30 1.25
C VAL A 109 1.77 -8.19 2.17
N ALA A 110 2.16 -9.29 2.82
CA ALA A 110 3.32 -9.31 3.73
C ALA A 110 4.64 -9.10 2.96
N ASP A 111 4.72 -9.67 1.76
CA ASP A 111 5.84 -9.53 0.85
C ASP A 111 6.04 -8.10 0.35
N TYR A 112 4.92 -7.42 0.06
CA TYR A 112 4.88 -6.03 -0.33
C TYR A 112 5.42 -5.13 0.78
N TYR A 113 4.87 -5.22 1.99
CA TYR A 113 5.31 -4.40 3.12
C TYR A 113 6.77 -4.66 3.50
N ARG A 114 7.23 -5.91 3.45
CA ARG A 114 8.65 -6.23 3.70
C ARG A 114 9.57 -5.60 2.67
N ALA A 115 9.17 -5.57 1.40
CA ALA A 115 9.94 -4.93 0.34
C ALA A 115 9.96 -3.40 0.53
N SER A 116 8.77 -2.80 0.66
CA SER A 116 8.62 -1.35 0.74
C SER A 116 9.31 -0.75 1.97
N SER A 117 9.17 -1.41 3.12
CA SER A 117 9.79 -0.97 4.39
C SER A 117 11.28 -1.28 4.50
N TYR A 118 11.89 -1.89 3.47
CA TYR A 118 13.25 -2.41 3.52
C TYR A 118 13.48 -3.45 4.64
N GLY A 119 12.43 -4.15 5.06
CA GLY A 119 12.45 -5.11 6.16
C GLY A 119 12.23 -4.51 7.54
N ARG A 120 11.84 -3.23 7.64
CA ARG A 120 11.50 -2.58 8.92
C ARG A 120 10.11 -2.94 9.42
N LEU A 121 9.24 -3.43 8.55
CA LEU A 121 7.93 -3.95 8.89
C LEU A 121 7.87 -5.45 8.58
N ASP A 122 7.64 -6.24 9.62
CA ASP A 122 7.33 -7.66 9.58
C ASP A 122 5.82 -7.83 9.82
N TYR A 123 5.05 -7.78 8.72
CA TYR A 123 3.60 -7.91 8.74
C TYR A 123 3.22 -9.40 8.82
N ARG A 124 2.45 -9.78 9.84
CA ARG A 124 1.99 -11.16 10.07
C ARG A 124 0.47 -11.22 10.21
N SER A 125 -0.21 -11.84 9.26
CA SER A 125 -1.65 -12.10 9.35
C SER A 125 -1.93 -13.51 9.84
N THR A 126 -2.91 -13.64 10.74
CA THR A 126 -3.45 -14.92 11.24
C THR A 126 -4.90 -15.06 10.77
N PRO A 127 -5.21 -15.99 9.85
CA PRO A 127 -6.58 -16.19 9.38
C PRO A 127 -7.39 -17.06 10.34
N VAL A 128 -8.62 -16.64 10.64
CA VAL A 128 -9.64 -17.49 11.26
C VAL A 128 -10.42 -18.16 10.14
N LEU A 129 -10.01 -19.38 9.73
CA LEU A 129 -10.45 -20.05 8.50
C LEU A 129 -11.88 -20.62 8.57
N ARG A 130 -12.87 -19.77 8.83
CA ARG A 130 -14.31 -20.05 8.73
C ARG A 130 -15.03 -18.84 8.15
N TRP A 131 -16.13 -19.08 7.45
CA TRP A 131 -17.06 -18.02 7.09
C TRP A 131 -17.91 -17.67 8.30
N ILE A 132 -17.88 -16.41 8.71
CA ILE A 132 -18.81 -15.85 9.69
C ILE A 132 -20.01 -15.36 8.90
N ARG A 133 -21.12 -16.10 8.98
CA ARG A 133 -22.36 -15.74 8.31
C ARG A 133 -23.00 -14.55 9.02
N MET A 134 -23.13 -13.44 8.29
CA MET A 134 -23.88 -12.28 8.75
C MET A 134 -25.37 -12.60 8.85
N SER A 135 -26.05 -12.00 9.83
CA SER A 135 -27.45 -12.34 10.17
C SER A 135 -28.47 -11.84 9.15
N ARG A 136 -28.13 -10.78 8.39
CA ARG A 136 -28.99 -10.13 7.41
C ARG A 136 -28.41 -10.23 5.99
N PRO A 137 -29.26 -10.11 4.95
CA PRO A 137 -28.80 -9.88 3.59
C PRO A 137 -27.83 -8.69 3.51
N TYR A 138 -26.82 -8.75 2.64
CA TYR A 138 -25.86 -7.68 2.38
C TYR A 138 -26.57 -6.34 2.14
N ALA A 139 -27.63 -6.35 1.32
CA ALA A 139 -28.40 -5.16 1.01
C ALA A 139 -29.02 -4.48 2.25
N ALA A 140 -29.34 -5.25 3.29
CA ALA A 140 -29.95 -4.75 4.52
C ALA A 140 -28.96 -4.06 5.47
N TYR A 141 -27.65 -4.20 5.24
CA TYR A 141 -26.63 -3.44 5.98
C TYR A 141 -26.43 -2.02 5.43
N GLY A 142 -26.98 -1.70 4.24
CA GLY A 142 -26.91 -0.33 3.71
C GLY A 142 -25.49 0.15 3.36
N ILE A 143 -24.58 -0.78 3.05
CA ILE A 143 -23.20 -0.43 2.67
C ILE A 143 -23.18 0.20 1.27
N ALA A 144 -22.71 1.44 1.20
CA ALA A 144 -22.47 2.21 -0.01
C ALA A 144 -21.09 2.90 0.06
N ARG A 145 -20.65 3.47 -1.06
CA ARG A 145 -19.40 4.23 -1.10
C ARG A 145 -19.49 5.44 -0.15
N GLY A 146 -18.50 5.55 0.75
CA GLY A 146 -18.46 6.61 1.76
C GLY A 146 -19.40 6.41 2.95
N THR A 147 -20.05 5.25 3.09
CA THR A 147 -20.81 4.93 4.32
C THR A 147 -19.88 5.05 5.54
N PRO A 148 -20.19 5.89 6.53
CA PRO A 148 -19.34 6.08 7.70
C PRO A 148 -19.45 4.92 8.68
N PHE A 149 -18.52 4.86 9.64
CA PHE A 149 -18.66 4.01 10.81
C PHE A 149 -19.48 4.74 11.88
N ASP A 150 -20.79 4.50 11.89
CA ASP A 150 -21.71 5.12 12.84
C ASP A 150 -22.01 4.16 14.00
N VAL A 151 -21.46 4.49 15.18
CA VAL A 151 -21.59 3.70 16.40
C VAL A 151 -23.02 3.69 16.98
N THR A 152 -23.88 4.59 16.51
CA THR A 152 -25.27 4.70 16.99
C THR A 152 -26.26 3.87 16.18
N ARG A 153 -25.81 3.27 15.08
CA ARG A 153 -26.65 2.52 14.16
C ARG A 153 -26.55 1.01 14.38
N ASP A 154 -27.70 0.37 14.20
CA ASP A 154 -27.87 -1.09 14.19
C ASP A 154 -27.79 -1.69 12.76
N ASP A 155 -27.25 -0.92 11.80
CA ASP A 155 -26.87 -1.35 10.45
C ASP A 155 -25.44 -0.87 10.11
N GLY A 156 -25.05 -0.95 8.84
CA GLY A 156 -23.74 -0.48 8.40
C GLY A 156 -22.55 -1.29 8.94
N TYR A 157 -21.37 -0.66 8.92
CA TYR A 157 -20.12 -1.28 9.34
C TYR A 157 -20.08 -1.61 10.83
N HIS A 158 -20.74 -0.81 11.66
CA HIS A 158 -20.81 -1.06 13.10
C HIS A 158 -21.59 -2.35 13.40
N ALA A 159 -22.74 -2.58 12.74
CA ALA A 159 -23.49 -3.83 12.89
C ALA A 159 -22.69 -5.05 12.42
N ILE A 160 -22.00 -4.96 11.28
CA ILE A 160 -21.14 -6.04 10.77
C ILE A 160 -20.01 -6.33 11.78
N ALA A 161 -19.32 -5.30 12.27
CA ALA A 161 -18.24 -5.46 13.25
C ALA A 161 -18.73 -6.09 14.56
N LYS A 162 -19.91 -5.67 15.03
CA LYS A 162 -20.54 -6.23 16.24
C LYS A 162 -20.87 -7.71 16.08
N GLU A 163 -21.38 -8.14 14.92
CA GLU A 163 -21.66 -9.55 14.65
C GLU A 163 -20.39 -10.39 14.52
N ILE A 164 -19.34 -9.85 13.87
CA ILE A 164 -18.02 -10.51 13.81
C ILE A 164 -17.48 -10.72 15.22
N LEU A 165 -17.48 -9.66 16.04
CA LEU A 165 -17.00 -9.70 17.41
C LEU A 165 -17.76 -10.74 18.23
N ALA A 166 -19.10 -10.68 18.26
CA ALA A 166 -19.93 -11.65 18.96
C ALA A 166 -19.68 -13.10 18.52
N ALA A 167 -19.27 -13.33 17.27
CA ALA A 167 -18.99 -14.66 16.77
C ALA A 167 -17.61 -15.19 17.19
N VAL A 168 -16.63 -14.34 17.50
CA VAL A 168 -15.21 -14.72 17.64
C VAL A 168 -14.61 -14.41 19.01
N ASP A 169 -15.30 -13.63 19.85
CA ASP A 169 -14.73 -13.09 21.08
C ASP A 169 -14.27 -14.20 22.05
N ASP A 170 -15.05 -15.27 22.14
CA ASP A 170 -14.77 -16.45 22.96
C ASP A 170 -13.56 -17.28 22.49
N THR A 171 -13.08 -17.05 21.26
CA THR A 171 -12.09 -17.90 20.57
C THR A 171 -10.87 -17.14 20.09
N VAL A 172 -10.91 -15.81 20.06
CA VAL A 172 -9.83 -14.96 19.55
C VAL A 172 -9.40 -13.95 20.62
N ASP A 173 -8.18 -14.11 21.10
CA ASP A 173 -7.55 -13.12 21.98
C ASP A 173 -7.06 -11.90 21.17
N PHE A 174 -7.87 -10.82 21.17
CA PHE A 174 -7.58 -9.59 20.44
C PHE A 174 -6.33 -8.83 20.94
N ARG A 175 -5.84 -9.09 22.17
CA ARG A 175 -4.61 -8.45 22.70
C ARG A 175 -3.36 -8.81 21.88
N ARG A 176 -3.45 -9.85 21.06
CA ARG A 176 -2.35 -10.37 20.23
C ARG A 176 -2.24 -9.68 18.87
N TYR A 177 -3.17 -8.79 18.53
CA TYR A 177 -3.28 -8.18 17.20
C TYR A 177 -3.32 -6.66 17.29
N ASP A 178 -2.67 -6.02 16.31
CA ASP A 178 -2.59 -4.56 16.18
C ASP A 178 -3.69 -4.00 15.26
N LEU A 179 -4.18 -4.83 14.33
CA LEU A 179 -5.21 -4.48 13.35
C LEU A 179 -6.05 -5.69 12.93
N ILE A 180 -7.19 -5.42 12.29
CA ILE A 180 -8.19 -6.41 11.89
C ILE A 180 -8.44 -6.29 10.39
N ASN A 181 -8.39 -7.43 9.68
CA ASN A 181 -8.85 -7.51 8.30
C ASN A 181 -10.16 -8.28 8.25
N VAL A 182 -11.13 -7.78 7.50
CA VAL A 182 -12.39 -8.45 7.22
C VAL A 182 -12.50 -8.64 5.71
N LEU A 183 -12.35 -9.88 5.25
CA LEU A 183 -12.46 -10.23 3.84
C LEU A 183 -13.87 -10.73 3.56
N ALA A 184 -14.69 -9.89 2.93
CA ALA A 184 -16.00 -10.33 2.48
C ALA A 184 -15.87 -11.33 1.32
N THR A 185 -16.89 -12.18 1.16
CA THR A 185 -17.02 -13.05 0.00
C THR A 185 -16.97 -12.24 -1.31
N PRO A 186 -16.28 -12.71 -2.36
CA PRO A 186 -16.13 -12.00 -3.63
C PRO A 186 -17.42 -11.54 -4.31
N ASN A 187 -18.54 -12.21 -4.08
CA ASN A 187 -19.85 -11.94 -4.67
C ASN A 187 -20.72 -10.99 -3.82
N ALA A 188 -20.22 -10.48 -2.69
CA ALA A 188 -20.91 -9.46 -1.89
C ALA A 188 -20.59 -8.05 -2.40
N GLY A 189 -21.64 -7.33 -2.81
CA GLY A 189 -21.54 -5.98 -3.38
C GLY A 189 -21.27 -5.95 -4.89
N PRO A 190 -21.30 -4.75 -5.50
CA PRO A 190 -20.98 -4.57 -6.92
C PRO A 190 -19.51 -4.92 -7.22
N PRO A 191 -19.17 -5.26 -8.47
CA PRO A 191 -17.78 -5.41 -8.89
C PRO A 191 -16.95 -4.17 -8.55
N ALA A 192 -15.70 -4.37 -8.15
CA ALA A 192 -14.80 -3.27 -7.79
C ALA A 192 -14.67 -2.24 -8.93
N THR A 193 -14.61 -2.69 -10.19
CA THR A 193 -14.56 -1.81 -11.37
C THR A 193 -15.78 -0.92 -11.56
N GLN A 194 -16.88 -1.17 -10.85
CA GLN A 194 -18.09 -0.35 -10.89
C GLN A 194 -18.20 0.56 -9.65
N ASP A 195 -17.89 0.05 -8.47
CA ASP A 195 -18.02 0.79 -7.22
C ASP A 195 -17.00 0.30 -6.17
N VAL A 196 -16.05 1.16 -5.82
CA VAL A 196 -15.00 0.89 -4.82
C VAL A 196 -15.61 1.04 -3.44
N ARG A 197 -15.72 -0.07 -2.70
CA ARG A 197 -16.33 -0.09 -1.35
C ARG A 197 -15.38 -0.47 -0.24
N SER A 198 -14.20 -1.00 -0.55
CA SER A 198 -13.18 -1.29 0.46
C SER A 198 -12.86 -0.02 1.24
N VAL A 199 -12.69 -0.18 2.55
CA VAL A 199 -12.52 0.93 3.48
C VAL A 199 -11.86 0.48 4.78
N THR A 200 -11.18 1.41 5.43
CA THR A 200 -10.56 1.20 6.74
C THR A 200 -11.04 2.22 7.75
N PHE A 201 -11.37 1.74 8.94
CA PHE A 201 -11.69 2.55 10.10
C PHE A 201 -10.56 2.42 11.12
N ALA A 202 -9.73 3.47 11.22
CA ALA A 202 -8.54 3.52 12.05
C ALA A 202 -8.44 4.83 12.83
N GLY A 203 -7.69 4.82 13.92
CA GLY A 203 -7.46 5.99 14.78
C GLY A 203 -8.60 6.34 15.73
N ALA A 204 -9.85 6.25 15.27
CA ALA A 204 -11.03 6.47 16.10
C ALA A 204 -11.50 5.21 16.82
N SER A 205 -12.22 5.38 17.94
CA SER A 205 -12.93 4.28 18.59
C SER A 205 -14.10 3.82 17.74
N THR A 206 -14.29 2.50 17.66
CA THR A 206 -15.46 1.88 17.04
C THR A 206 -16.64 1.73 18.02
N GLY A 207 -16.45 2.07 19.30
CA GLY A 207 -17.45 1.81 20.35
C GLY A 207 -17.63 0.33 20.69
N LEU A 208 -16.86 -0.56 20.08
CA LEU A 208 -16.90 -2.01 20.31
C LEU A 208 -15.67 -2.45 21.11
N GLU A 209 -15.91 -3.25 22.14
CA GLU A 209 -14.88 -3.86 22.99
C GLU A 209 -15.21 -5.34 23.19
N THR A 210 -14.17 -6.17 23.28
CA THR A 210 -14.28 -7.57 23.70
C THR A 210 -14.80 -7.66 25.13
N ASP A 211 -15.29 -8.82 25.54
CA ASP A 211 -15.65 -9.15 26.94
C ASP A 211 -14.47 -8.89 27.91
N ASP A 212 -13.23 -9.04 27.42
CA ASP A 212 -11.98 -8.77 28.16
C ASP A 212 -11.58 -7.27 28.21
N GLY A 213 -12.37 -6.36 27.65
CA GLY A 213 -12.09 -4.92 27.60
C GLY A 213 -11.05 -4.48 26.55
N VAL A 214 -10.84 -5.26 25.50
CA VAL A 214 -9.93 -4.92 24.39
C VAL A 214 -10.72 -4.22 23.29
N PRO A 215 -10.29 -3.02 22.84
CA PRO A 215 -11.03 -2.31 21.81
C PRO A 215 -10.90 -2.98 20.44
N PHE A 216 -12.03 -3.16 19.75
CA PHE A 216 -12.07 -3.61 18.36
C PHE A 216 -11.74 -2.42 17.44
N ARG A 217 -10.52 -2.34 16.91
CA ARG A 217 -10.06 -1.13 16.19
C ARG A 217 -9.15 -1.46 15.01
N ASN A 218 -8.88 -0.44 14.18
CA ASN A 218 -8.04 -0.55 12.97
C ASN A 218 -8.55 -1.67 12.07
N VAL A 219 -9.81 -1.54 11.65
CA VAL A 219 -10.52 -2.58 10.88
C VAL A 219 -10.58 -2.18 9.41
N SER A 220 -10.03 -3.03 8.55
CA SER A 220 -10.12 -2.92 7.08
C SER A 220 -11.16 -3.90 6.55
N PHE A 221 -12.19 -3.39 5.87
CA PHE A 221 -13.18 -4.20 5.16
C PHE A 221 -12.83 -4.27 3.68
N ILE A 222 -12.62 -5.48 3.16
CA ILE A 222 -12.31 -5.71 1.74
C ILE A 222 -13.51 -6.34 1.06
N TRP A 223 -14.06 -5.61 0.09
CA TRP A 223 -15.21 -6.03 -0.70
C TRP A 223 -14.81 -6.47 -2.09
N SER A 224 -15.65 -7.31 -2.68
CA SER A 224 -15.53 -7.75 -4.07
C SER A 224 -14.20 -8.45 -4.37
N ARG A 225 -13.96 -8.77 -5.64
CA ARG A 225 -12.69 -9.29 -6.13
C ARG A 225 -12.08 -8.34 -7.13
N GLN A 226 -10.82 -7.99 -6.92
CA GLN A 226 -10.02 -7.28 -7.90
C GLN A 226 -9.45 -8.28 -8.93
N THR A 227 -9.40 -7.85 -10.19
CA THR A 227 -8.75 -8.57 -11.30
C THR A 227 -7.41 -7.92 -11.63
N GLY A 228 -6.54 -8.64 -12.35
CA GLY A 228 -5.21 -8.15 -12.74
C GLY A 228 -4.07 -8.75 -11.93
N GLU A 229 -2.88 -8.17 -12.07
CA GLU A 229 -1.62 -8.77 -11.59
C GLU A 229 -1.34 -8.56 -10.11
N SER A 230 -2.06 -7.66 -9.43
CA SER A 230 -1.81 -7.33 -8.03
C SER A 230 -3.09 -7.09 -7.22
N PRO A 231 -4.05 -8.04 -7.23
CA PRO A 231 -5.37 -7.88 -6.59
C PRO A 231 -5.29 -7.74 -5.06
N PHE A 232 -4.13 -8.03 -4.48
CA PHE A 232 -3.86 -7.91 -3.05
C PHE A 232 -3.61 -6.46 -2.60
N ARG A 233 -3.35 -5.54 -3.54
CA ARG A 233 -2.93 -4.16 -3.24
C ARG A 233 -4.00 -3.33 -2.54
N VAL A 234 -5.27 -3.60 -2.80
CA VAL A 234 -6.36 -2.96 -2.05
C VAL A 234 -6.16 -3.18 -0.54
N LEU A 235 -5.76 -4.38 -0.10
CA LEU A 235 -5.48 -4.61 1.32
C LEU A 235 -4.21 -3.88 1.81
N ASN A 236 -3.20 -3.67 0.95
CA ASN A 236 -2.04 -2.83 1.30
C ASN A 236 -2.40 -1.35 1.44
N HIS A 237 -3.31 -0.84 0.61
CA HIS A 237 -3.84 0.52 0.71
C HIS A 237 -4.64 0.67 2.02
N GLU A 238 -5.61 -0.23 2.23
CA GLU A 238 -6.46 -0.21 3.41
C GLU A 238 -5.67 -0.32 4.72
N ASN A 239 -4.72 -1.25 4.79
CA ASN A 239 -3.88 -1.37 5.98
C ASN A 239 -2.91 -0.19 6.17
N ALA A 240 -2.60 0.57 5.12
CA ALA A 240 -1.80 1.78 5.28
C ALA A 240 -2.56 2.92 5.97
N HIS A 241 -3.89 2.96 5.86
CA HIS A 241 -4.72 3.81 6.73
C HIS A 241 -4.60 3.41 8.20
N SER A 242 -4.56 2.10 8.49
CA SER A 242 -4.31 1.61 9.87
C SER A 242 -2.95 2.05 10.40
N PHE A 243 -1.98 2.34 9.53
CA PHE A 243 -0.67 2.90 9.88
C PHE A 243 -0.62 4.43 9.92
N GLY A 244 -1.74 5.09 9.60
CA GLY A 244 -1.89 6.54 9.67
C GLY A 244 -1.47 7.27 8.41
N LEU A 245 -1.65 6.68 7.22
CA LEU A 245 -1.61 7.41 5.95
C LEU A 245 -3.02 7.82 5.49
N PRO A 246 -3.23 9.06 5.02
CA PRO A 246 -4.50 9.47 4.44
C PRO A 246 -4.60 9.07 2.95
N ASP A 247 -5.81 9.14 2.40
CA ASP A 247 -6.00 9.14 0.95
C ASP A 247 -5.41 10.40 0.31
N LEU A 248 -4.74 10.21 -0.84
CA LEU A 248 -4.16 11.28 -1.64
C LEU A 248 -5.07 11.77 -2.77
N TYR A 249 -6.00 10.94 -3.25
CA TYR A 249 -6.87 11.30 -4.36
C TYR A 249 -7.87 12.40 -3.98
N ASP A 250 -8.34 13.17 -4.96
CA ASP A 250 -9.41 14.14 -4.75
C ASP A 250 -10.78 13.44 -4.87
N THR A 251 -11.53 13.46 -3.78
CA THR A 251 -12.84 12.80 -3.68
C THR A 251 -13.98 13.52 -4.41
N GLY A 252 -13.76 14.72 -4.96
CA GLY A 252 -14.77 15.41 -5.78
C GLY A 252 -14.85 16.92 -5.61
N HIS A 253 -13.88 17.56 -4.95
CA HIS A 253 -13.83 19.02 -4.82
C HIS A 253 -13.22 19.67 -6.08
N ASN A 254 -12.35 18.95 -6.81
CA ASN A 254 -11.80 19.40 -8.08
C ASN A 254 -11.81 18.28 -9.14
N ARG A 255 -12.72 18.36 -10.11
CA ARG A 255 -12.83 17.37 -11.20
C ARG A 255 -11.61 17.31 -12.12
N ALA A 256 -10.73 18.30 -12.10
CA ALA A 256 -9.58 18.40 -13.00
C ALA A 256 -8.37 17.54 -12.58
N VAL A 257 -8.26 17.16 -11.30
CA VAL A 257 -7.13 16.36 -10.79
C VAL A 257 -7.65 15.32 -9.81
N ARG A 258 -8.05 14.15 -10.31
CA ARG A 258 -8.53 13.03 -9.47
C ARG A 258 -7.39 12.33 -8.72
N THR A 259 -6.26 12.13 -9.37
CA THR A 259 -5.07 11.42 -8.86
C THR A 259 -3.86 12.35 -8.96
N PRO A 260 -3.67 13.28 -8.00
CA PRO A 260 -2.62 14.30 -8.03
C PRO A 260 -1.18 13.77 -7.91
N VAL A 261 -1.03 12.52 -7.50
CA VAL A 261 0.23 11.79 -7.42
C VAL A 261 0.29 10.69 -8.48
N GLY A 262 -0.84 10.11 -8.87
CA GLY A 262 -0.94 9.00 -9.82
C GLY A 262 -0.31 7.72 -9.27
N HIS A 263 0.15 6.87 -10.19
CA HIS A 263 0.71 5.55 -9.88
C HIS A 263 2.00 5.55 -9.05
N TRP A 264 2.45 6.70 -8.55
CA TRP A 264 3.65 6.83 -7.73
C TRP A 264 3.43 6.50 -6.25
N ASP A 265 2.18 6.37 -5.78
CA ASP A 265 1.85 5.97 -4.41
C ASP A 265 0.54 5.15 -4.35
N PRO A 266 0.48 4.03 -3.61
CA PRO A 266 -0.75 3.26 -3.45
C PRO A 266 -1.85 4.02 -2.68
N MET A 267 -1.54 5.10 -1.96
CA MET A 267 -2.56 5.95 -1.32
C MET A 267 -3.27 6.91 -2.29
N ASP A 268 -2.80 7.00 -3.54
CA ASP A 268 -3.50 7.74 -4.60
C ASP A 268 -4.14 6.79 -5.63
N GLU A 269 -3.39 5.77 -6.05
CA GLU A 269 -3.87 4.70 -6.93
C GLU A 269 -3.55 3.33 -6.33
N ASP A 270 -4.56 2.70 -5.74
CA ASP A 270 -4.45 1.43 -5.03
C ASP A 270 -4.55 0.21 -5.95
N TRP A 271 -4.90 0.40 -7.22
CA TRP A 271 -5.22 -0.66 -8.18
C TRP A 271 -4.26 -0.79 -9.36
N GLY A 272 -4.33 -1.93 -10.05
CA GLY A 272 -3.49 -2.23 -11.19
C GLY A 272 -2.11 -2.78 -10.81
N PRO A 273 -1.11 -2.68 -11.69
CA PRO A 273 0.23 -3.20 -11.45
C PRO A 273 0.86 -2.58 -10.19
N SER A 274 1.70 -3.30 -9.47
CA SER A 274 2.36 -2.76 -8.26
C SER A 274 3.03 -1.40 -8.46
N ASN A 275 3.01 -0.59 -7.40
CA ASN A 275 3.83 0.60 -7.17
C ASN A 275 4.38 0.60 -5.73
N ASP A 276 5.45 1.34 -5.47
CA ASP A 276 5.96 1.56 -4.12
C ASP A 276 5.39 2.85 -3.50
N PHE A 277 5.44 2.96 -2.16
CA PHE A 277 5.13 4.21 -1.45
C PHE A 277 6.17 5.30 -1.77
N LEU A 278 5.72 6.56 -1.77
CA LEU A 278 6.58 7.74 -1.75
C LEU A 278 7.55 7.67 -0.56
N ALA A 279 8.76 8.15 -0.76
CA ALA A 279 9.78 8.28 0.28
C ALA A 279 9.31 9.15 1.44
N TRP A 280 8.40 10.11 1.20
CA TRP A 280 7.70 10.86 2.23
C TRP A 280 6.89 9.94 3.17
N HIS A 281 6.02 9.10 2.60
CA HIS A 281 5.26 8.10 3.36
C HIS A 281 6.17 7.08 4.04
N LYS A 282 7.21 6.58 3.35
CA LYS A 282 8.23 5.71 3.97
C LYS A 282 8.90 6.40 5.16
N TRP A 283 9.15 7.70 5.12
CA TRP A 283 9.71 8.42 6.26
C TRP A 283 8.72 8.55 7.40
N LYS A 284 7.47 8.96 7.12
CA LYS A 284 6.37 9.06 8.09
C LYS A 284 6.13 7.74 8.83
N LEU A 285 6.16 6.63 8.10
CA LEU A 285 6.03 5.27 8.65
C LEU A 285 7.29 4.75 9.36
N GLY A 286 8.35 5.56 9.46
CA GLY A 286 9.59 5.21 10.15
C GLY A 286 10.46 4.19 9.40
N TRP A 287 10.26 4.05 8.08
CA TRP A 287 11.00 3.14 7.22
C TRP A 287 12.30 3.74 6.68
N LEU A 288 12.45 5.05 6.76
CA LEU A 288 13.71 5.75 6.43
C LEU A 288 14.47 6.13 7.71
N THR A 289 15.77 5.84 7.72
CA THR A 289 16.65 6.33 8.80
C THR A 289 16.94 7.83 8.65
N PRO A 290 17.35 8.53 9.72
CA PRO A 290 17.75 9.94 9.62
C PRO A 290 18.84 10.19 8.56
N SER A 291 19.79 9.26 8.40
CA SER A 291 20.84 9.36 7.38
C SER A 291 20.35 9.24 5.94
N GLN A 292 19.11 8.78 5.72
CA GLN A 292 18.50 8.66 4.40
C GLN A 292 17.66 9.89 4.02
N VAL A 293 17.44 10.81 4.95
CA VAL A 293 16.69 12.04 4.72
C VAL A 293 17.66 13.24 4.70
N ARG A 294 17.47 14.16 3.76
CA ARG A 294 18.22 15.41 3.67
C ARG A 294 17.26 16.57 3.88
N CYS A 295 17.37 17.21 5.04
CA CYS A 295 16.57 18.37 5.37
C CYS A 295 17.28 19.65 4.94
N VAL A 296 16.65 20.45 4.06
CA VAL A 296 17.27 21.62 3.43
C VAL A 296 16.61 22.90 3.91
N THR A 297 17.14 23.47 5.00
CA THR A 297 16.63 24.70 5.61
C THR A 297 17.44 25.94 5.27
N SER A 298 18.74 25.79 4.94
CA SER A 298 19.60 26.94 4.62
C SER A 298 19.33 27.48 3.23
N VAL A 299 19.30 28.81 3.09
CA VAL A 299 19.37 29.50 1.79
C VAL A 299 20.69 29.18 1.09
N GLY A 300 20.68 29.16 -0.24
CA GLY A 300 21.85 28.95 -1.09
C GLY A 300 21.72 27.70 -1.96
N THR A 301 22.76 27.46 -2.76
CA THR A 301 22.85 26.34 -3.69
C THR A 301 23.69 25.21 -3.12
N ARG A 302 23.17 23.98 -3.14
CA ARG A 302 23.88 22.78 -2.69
C ARG A 302 23.57 21.62 -3.61
N THR A 303 24.51 20.67 -3.69
CA THR A 303 24.31 19.41 -4.42
C THR A 303 24.06 18.27 -3.45
N TYR A 304 23.07 17.45 -3.77
CA TYR A 304 22.67 16.25 -3.04
C TYR A 304 22.70 15.03 -3.95
N ALA A 305 22.69 13.84 -3.35
CA ALA A 305 22.52 12.57 -4.05
C ALA A 305 21.20 11.92 -3.61
N LEU A 306 20.51 11.27 -4.54
CA LEU A 306 19.30 10.47 -4.30
C LEU A 306 19.45 9.09 -4.94
N SER A 307 19.47 8.05 -4.12
CA SER A 307 19.41 6.67 -4.60
C SER A 307 17.95 6.25 -4.78
N PRO A 308 17.59 5.48 -5.82
CA PRO A 308 16.20 5.09 -6.07
C PRO A 308 15.52 4.45 -4.87
N THR A 309 14.24 4.73 -4.66
CA THR A 309 13.44 4.12 -3.58
C THR A 309 13.35 2.59 -3.71
N SER A 310 13.46 2.07 -4.93
CA SER A 310 13.44 0.63 -5.21
C SER A 310 14.62 -0.17 -4.66
N VAL A 311 15.70 0.46 -4.21
CA VAL A 311 16.88 -0.21 -3.63
C VAL A 311 17.08 0.12 -2.15
N ARG A 312 17.70 -0.78 -1.38
CA ARG A 312 18.00 -0.53 0.04
C ARG A 312 19.16 0.48 0.22
N GLY A 313 19.10 1.25 1.32
CA GLY A 313 20.18 2.14 1.73
C GLY A 313 20.38 3.37 0.84
N GLY A 314 21.35 4.23 1.18
CA GLY A 314 21.58 5.50 0.48
C GLY A 314 20.51 6.57 0.75
N PRO A 315 20.77 7.85 0.42
CA PRO A 315 19.80 8.92 0.61
C PRO A 315 18.56 8.69 -0.26
N LYS A 316 17.37 8.80 0.31
CA LYS A 316 16.08 8.50 -0.35
C LYS A 316 15.20 9.72 -0.55
N LEU A 317 15.31 10.68 0.36
CA LEU A 317 14.39 11.80 0.45
C LEU A 317 15.16 13.08 0.69
N ILE A 318 14.90 14.09 -0.14
CA ILE A 318 15.23 15.49 0.18
C ILE A 318 13.92 16.18 0.55
N VAL A 319 13.92 16.94 1.65
CA VAL A 319 12.79 17.75 2.10
C VAL A 319 13.22 19.20 2.19
N VAL A 320 12.48 20.09 1.52
CA VAL A 320 12.61 21.54 1.62
C VAL A 320 11.37 22.08 2.33
N PRO A 321 11.45 22.41 3.63
CA PRO A 321 10.31 22.98 4.34
C PRO A 321 10.09 24.43 3.87
N LEU A 322 8.84 24.71 3.53
CA LEU A 322 8.36 26.03 3.10
C LEU A 322 7.64 26.75 4.25
N SER A 323 6.91 25.99 5.07
CA SER A 323 6.26 26.45 6.30
C SER A 323 6.20 25.28 7.30
N PRO A 324 5.67 25.47 8.52
CA PRO A 324 5.44 24.36 9.44
C PRO A 324 4.55 23.23 8.90
N THR A 325 3.73 23.50 7.88
CA THR A 325 2.76 22.54 7.29
C THR A 325 2.94 22.32 5.80
N ARG A 326 3.99 22.86 5.18
CA ARG A 326 4.25 22.75 3.73
C ARG A 326 5.70 22.38 3.46
N ALA A 327 5.91 21.47 2.51
CA ALA A 327 7.23 21.17 1.96
C ALA A 327 7.19 20.84 0.48
N ILE A 328 8.34 20.99 -0.18
CA ILE A 328 8.65 20.29 -1.42
C ILE A 328 9.52 19.08 -1.06
N THR A 329 9.20 17.92 -1.63
CA THR A 329 10.01 16.72 -1.48
C THR A 329 10.53 16.22 -2.81
N LEU A 330 11.70 15.58 -2.78
CA LEU A 330 12.33 14.99 -3.94
C LEU A 330 12.75 13.57 -3.61
N GLU A 331 12.48 12.65 -4.53
CA GLU A 331 12.92 11.27 -4.47
C GLU A 331 13.34 10.76 -5.85
N ALA A 332 14.21 9.75 -5.89
CA ALA A 332 14.55 9.09 -7.14
C ALA A 332 13.65 7.86 -7.35
N ARG A 333 13.05 7.75 -8.54
CA ARG A 333 12.25 6.59 -8.95
C ARG A 333 12.89 5.89 -10.14
N ALA A 334 12.90 4.57 -10.07
CA ALA A 334 13.43 3.70 -11.11
C ALA A 334 12.80 2.30 -10.99
N PRO A 335 12.76 1.52 -12.07
CA PRO A 335 12.27 0.14 -12.06
C PRO A 335 12.82 -0.66 -10.89
N GLY A 336 11.94 -1.42 -10.26
CA GLY A 336 12.27 -2.30 -9.16
C GLY A 336 11.16 -3.27 -8.86
N ARG A 337 11.29 -4.04 -7.76
CA ARG A 337 10.34 -5.09 -7.39
C ARG A 337 8.89 -4.56 -7.30
N LEU A 338 8.71 -3.40 -6.65
CA LEU A 338 7.40 -2.80 -6.48
C LEU A 338 7.06 -1.76 -7.56
N ASP A 339 8.07 -1.14 -8.16
CA ASP A 339 7.97 -0.03 -9.12
C ASP A 339 8.27 -0.51 -10.56
N HIS A 340 7.78 -1.69 -10.96
CA HIS A 340 8.12 -2.23 -12.29
C HIS A 340 7.49 -1.44 -13.44
N THR A 341 6.45 -0.65 -13.17
CA THR A 341 5.78 0.22 -14.14
C THR A 341 6.47 1.54 -14.40
N VAL A 342 7.59 1.81 -13.73
CA VAL A 342 8.35 3.06 -13.91
C VAL A 342 9.04 3.08 -15.28
N CYS A 343 8.31 3.54 -16.30
CA CYS A 343 8.81 3.64 -17.67
C CYS A 343 9.79 4.80 -17.88
N ARG A 344 9.72 5.82 -17.02
CA ARG A 344 10.57 7.01 -17.06
C ARG A 344 11.29 7.16 -15.72
N PRO A 345 12.45 6.50 -15.55
CA PRO A 345 13.28 6.69 -14.35
C PRO A 345 13.77 8.15 -14.26
N GLY A 346 13.80 8.70 -13.05
CA GLY A 346 14.14 10.09 -12.82
C GLY A 346 13.89 10.50 -11.37
N VAL A 347 13.76 11.82 -11.16
CA VAL A 347 13.50 12.43 -9.85
C VAL A 347 12.04 12.86 -9.81
N LEU A 348 11.25 12.24 -8.93
CA LEU A 348 9.89 12.70 -8.66
C LEU A 348 9.98 13.87 -7.66
N ILE A 349 9.26 14.94 -7.96
CA ILE A 349 9.15 16.13 -7.11
C ILE A 349 7.70 16.25 -6.69
N THR A 350 7.44 16.36 -5.39
CA THR A 350 6.08 16.53 -4.86
C THR A 350 5.98 17.73 -3.94
N THR A 351 4.80 18.32 -3.84
CA THR A 351 4.43 19.22 -2.74
C THR A 351 3.65 18.44 -1.70
N VAL A 352 3.83 18.79 -0.43
CA VAL A 352 3.16 18.15 0.72
C VAL A 352 2.50 19.23 1.58
N ALA A 353 1.28 18.96 2.03
CA ALA A 353 0.48 19.81 2.91
C ALA A 353 -0.12 18.98 4.06
N THR A 354 0.14 19.39 5.31
CA THR A 354 -0.28 18.62 6.50
C THR A 354 -1.51 19.15 7.22
N ASP A 355 -2.06 20.27 6.73
CA ASP A 355 -3.28 20.91 7.23
C ASP A 355 -4.47 20.77 6.25
N LEU A 356 -4.30 19.97 5.18
CA LEU A 356 -5.36 19.59 4.28
C LEU A 356 -6.01 18.29 4.76
N SER A 357 -7.33 18.22 4.66
CA SER A 357 -8.09 17.02 5.00
C SER A 357 -7.77 15.87 4.04
N PRO A 358 -7.89 14.61 4.48
CA PRO A 358 -7.86 13.46 3.58
C PRO A 358 -8.85 13.63 2.42
N GLY A 359 -8.50 13.13 1.24
CA GLY A 359 -9.37 13.24 0.07
C GLY A 359 -9.40 14.63 -0.61
N THR A 360 -8.46 15.53 -0.25
CA THR A 360 -8.33 16.90 -0.81
C THR A 360 -6.96 17.15 -1.47
N ALA A 361 -6.28 16.08 -1.89
CA ALA A 361 -4.96 16.14 -2.53
C ALA A 361 -3.86 16.82 -1.65
N PRO A 362 -3.58 16.27 -0.45
CA PRO A 362 -2.55 16.79 0.45
C PRO A 362 -1.12 16.60 -0.08
N VAL A 363 -0.93 15.71 -1.05
CA VAL A 363 0.31 15.55 -1.81
C VAL A 363 0.02 15.72 -3.30
N ARG A 364 0.92 16.39 -4.02
CA ARG A 364 0.80 16.58 -5.48
C ARG A 364 2.15 16.39 -6.17
N ALA A 365 2.19 15.61 -7.24
CA ALA A 365 3.37 15.46 -8.08
C ALA A 365 3.50 16.64 -9.07
N ALA A 366 4.71 17.14 -9.24
CA ALA A 366 5.05 18.03 -10.34
C ALA A 366 5.30 17.19 -11.60
N ASP A 367 4.62 17.54 -12.68
CA ASP A 367 4.73 16.83 -13.96
C ASP A 367 5.85 17.43 -14.83
N ALA A 368 6.91 16.65 -15.05
CA ALA A 368 8.02 17.02 -15.93
C ALA A 368 7.69 16.89 -17.43
N THR A 369 6.55 16.28 -17.77
CA THR A 369 6.08 16.02 -19.13
C THR A 369 4.61 16.40 -19.32
N PRO A 370 4.19 17.66 -19.03
CA PRO A 370 2.80 18.07 -19.17
C PRO A 370 2.25 17.82 -20.58
N GLY A 371 1.10 17.16 -20.63
CA GLY A 371 0.44 16.81 -21.90
C GLY A 371 0.97 15.54 -22.57
N SER A 372 1.93 14.85 -21.96
CA SER A 372 2.32 13.50 -22.37
C SER A 372 1.14 12.54 -22.24
N THR A 373 1.06 11.54 -23.13
CA THR A 373 0.14 10.41 -22.95
C THR A 373 0.57 9.50 -21.80
N GLY A 374 1.80 9.67 -21.31
CA GLY A 374 2.40 8.79 -20.32
C GLY A 374 2.62 7.38 -20.84
N CYS A 375 2.66 6.44 -19.91
CA CYS A 375 2.87 5.01 -20.12
C CYS A 375 1.66 4.23 -19.58
N TYR A 376 1.58 2.93 -19.92
CA TYR A 376 0.49 2.05 -19.47
C TYR A 376 -0.91 2.55 -19.88
N THR A 377 -1.02 3.18 -21.06
CA THR A 377 -2.25 3.81 -21.57
C THR A 377 -3.42 2.86 -21.82
N THR A 378 -3.17 1.56 -21.81
CA THR A 378 -4.18 0.51 -22.02
C THR A 378 -4.65 -0.13 -20.72
N ASP A 379 -4.02 0.16 -19.58
CA ASP A 379 -4.46 -0.36 -18.29
C ASP A 379 -5.49 0.60 -17.68
N ALA A 380 -6.71 0.10 -17.44
CA ALA A 380 -7.79 0.91 -16.89
C ALA A 380 -7.56 1.32 -15.42
N ASN A 381 -6.59 0.72 -14.74
CA ASN A 381 -6.30 0.96 -13.32
C ASN A 381 -5.15 1.95 -13.09
N VAL A 382 -4.55 2.48 -14.16
CA VAL A 382 -3.42 3.42 -14.09
C VAL A 382 -3.85 4.72 -14.73
N THR A 383 -3.75 5.86 -14.02
CA THR A 383 -3.92 7.17 -14.68
C THR A 383 -2.63 7.49 -15.44
N PRO A 384 -2.63 7.44 -16.80
CA PRO A 384 -1.37 7.43 -17.54
C PRO A 384 -0.60 8.75 -17.43
N ALA A 385 -1.31 9.87 -17.31
CA ALA A 385 -0.74 11.23 -17.45
C ALA A 385 0.44 11.52 -16.51
N LEU A 386 0.48 10.95 -15.30
CA LEU A 386 1.58 11.17 -14.36
C LEU A 386 2.63 10.05 -14.34
N THR A 387 2.42 8.94 -15.05
CA THR A 387 3.33 7.78 -15.00
C THR A 387 4.74 8.09 -15.51
N ASP A 388 4.93 9.19 -16.22
CA ASP A 388 6.21 9.65 -16.74
C ASP A 388 6.68 11.00 -16.14
N ALA A 389 6.06 11.46 -15.05
CA ALA A 389 6.24 12.78 -14.42
C ALA A 389 7.66 13.10 -13.87
N THR A 390 8.59 12.15 -13.86
CA THR A 390 9.90 12.36 -13.21
C THR A 390 10.83 13.32 -13.95
N PHE A 391 11.58 14.16 -13.27
CA PHE A 391 12.58 15.02 -13.89
C PHE A 391 13.85 14.22 -14.22
N ARG A 392 14.39 14.38 -15.44
CA ARG A 392 15.63 13.75 -15.95
C ARG A 392 16.78 14.76 -16.01
N THR A 393 18.00 14.25 -16.23
CA THR A 393 19.22 15.05 -16.35
C THR A 393 19.03 16.26 -17.27
N GLY A 394 19.42 17.44 -16.76
CA GLY A 394 19.29 18.73 -17.44
C GLY A 394 17.94 19.43 -17.24
N GLN A 395 16.89 18.72 -16.82
CA GLN A 395 15.59 19.31 -16.55
C GLN A 395 15.59 20.05 -15.20
N ARG A 396 14.70 21.05 -15.12
CA ARG A 396 14.59 21.95 -13.96
C ARG A 396 13.15 22.05 -13.48
N PHE A 397 13.00 22.21 -12.18
CA PHE A 397 11.76 22.59 -11.52
C PHE A 397 12.00 23.87 -10.73
N THR A 398 11.12 24.85 -10.88
CA THR A 398 11.30 26.18 -10.30
C THR A 398 10.00 26.67 -9.66
N THR A 399 10.11 27.14 -8.41
CA THR A 399 9.11 27.96 -7.71
C THR A 399 9.74 29.31 -7.33
N ALA A 400 9.01 30.15 -6.59
CA ALA A 400 9.57 31.38 -6.03
C ALA A 400 10.76 31.10 -5.10
N ASP A 401 10.61 30.13 -4.19
CA ASP A 401 11.59 29.86 -3.13
C ASP A 401 12.61 28.77 -3.47
N VAL A 402 12.32 27.91 -4.45
CA VAL A 402 13.13 26.71 -4.71
C VAL A 402 13.39 26.55 -6.21
N GLU A 403 14.63 26.23 -6.56
CA GLU A 403 15.00 25.74 -7.88
C GLU A 403 15.74 24.41 -7.73
N VAL A 404 15.34 23.44 -8.54
CA VAL A 404 15.91 22.11 -8.61
C VAL A 404 16.39 21.89 -10.02
N THR A 405 17.66 21.52 -10.17
CA THR A 405 18.22 21.01 -11.43
C THR A 405 18.63 19.55 -11.24
N VAL A 406 18.07 18.67 -12.06
CA VAL A 406 18.45 17.25 -12.06
C VAL A 406 19.75 17.09 -12.82
N GLY A 407 20.78 16.60 -12.14
CA GLY A 407 22.11 16.35 -12.68
C GLY A 407 22.27 14.95 -13.25
N ALA A 408 23.52 14.52 -13.37
CA ALA A 408 23.87 13.21 -13.89
C ALA A 408 23.38 12.07 -12.99
N ARG A 409 23.06 10.94 -13.64
CA ARG A 409 22.80 9.66 -12.99
C ARG A 409 24.09 8.84 -12.97
N THR A 410 24.48 8.32 -11.81
CA THR A 410 25.64 7.43 -11.68
C THR A 410 25.33 6.04 -12.27
N PRO A 411 26.35 5.21 -12.57
CA PRO A 411 26.14 3.82 -12.96
C PRO A 411 25.39 2.99 -11.91
N SER A 412 25.53 3.32 -10.62
CA SER A 412 24.76 2.71 -9.53
C SER A 412 23.30 3.18 -9.46
N GLY A 413 22.88 4.06 -10.36
CA GLY A 413 21.52 4.58 -10.47
C GLY A 413 21.19 5.75 -9.55
N THR A 414 22.16 6.28 -8.81
CA THR A 414 21.99 7.45 -7.94
C THR A 414 21.95 8.73 -8.77
N TRP A 415 21.04 9.64 -8.44
CA TRP A 415 20.87 10.93 -9.11
C TRP A 415 21.53 12.04 -8.32
N HIS A 416 22.29 12.90 -9.00
CA HIS A 416 22.80 14.14 -8.42
C HIS A 416 21.77 15.25 -8.62
N ILE A 417 21.48 16.01 -7.57
CA ILE A 417 20.49 17.09 -7.57
C ILE A 417 21.18 18.37 -7.13
N THR A 418 21.14 19.40 -7.96
CA THR A 418 21.53 20.75 -7.53
C THR A 418 20.28 21.49 -7.12
N LEU A 419 20.22 21.91 -5.87
CA LEU A 419 19.07 22.57 -5.27
C LEU A 419 19.48 23.95 -4.75
N THR A 420 18.78 24.97 -5.21
CA THR A 420 18.91 26.35 -4.75
C THR A 420 17.68 26.72 -3.95
N ARG A 421 17.86 27.02 -2.66
CA ARG A 421 16.82 27.61 -1.82
C ARG A 421 17.04 29.11 -1.75
N ARG A 422 16.04 29.90 -2.13
CA ARG A 422 16.07 31.36 -2.07
C ARG A 422 15.54 31.83 -0.71
N PRO A 423 15.84 33.08 -0.29
CA PRO A 423 15.13 33.69 0.83
C PRO A 423 13.63 33.70 0.55
N ALA A 424 12.81 33.48 1.57
CA ALA A 424 11.36 33.62 1.44
C ALA A 424 11.05 35.06 1.02
N THR A 425 10.28 35.24 -0.06
CA THR A 425 9.71 36.53 -0.39
C THR A 425 8.59 36.81 0.62
N GLY A 426 8.84 37.74 1.55
CA GLY A 426 7.92 38.12 2.62
C GLY A 426 6.66 38.82 2.14
#